data_AF-A0A0V1BZV4-F1
#
_entry.id   AF-A0A0V1BZV4-F1
#
_cell.length_a   1.000
_cell.length_b   1.000
_cell.length_c   1.000
_cell.angle_alpha   90.00
_cell.angle_beta   90.00
_cell.angle_gamma   90.00
#
_symmetry.space_group_name_H-M   'P 1'
#
loop_
_entity.id
_entity.type
_entity.pdbx_description
1 polymer ?
#
loop_
_entity_poly.entity_id
_entity_poly.type
_entity_poly.pdbx_seq_one_letter_code
_entity_poly.pdbx_strand_id
1 'polypeptide(L)'
;MIVKCQKDGSCGRHGACKHNLCWKFERYFQERCNKQDDCPGQSICDRGQCKPAEPMHTPCQKSSDCKDHGVCKYDMCWKISQKSSNLIIKKQTVEVL
;
A
#
# COMPACT_ATOMS: atom_id res chain seq x y z
N MET A 1 9.18 -1.73 16.59
CA MET A 1 8.77 -2.17 17.94
C MET A 1 8.13 -3.55 17.82
N ILE A 2 8.66 -4.56 18.51
CA ILE A 2 8.09 -5.92 18.47
C ILE A 2 6.93 -5.96 19.47
N VAL A 3 5.72 -6.21 18.97
CA VAL A 3 4.52 -6.30 19.81
C VAL A 3 4.21 -7.77 20.07
N LYS A 4 4.12 -8.15 21.34
CA LYS A 4 3.70 -9.49 21.75
C LYS A 4 2.18 -9.62 21.70
N CYS A 5 1.69 -10.82 21.45
CA CYS A 5 0.26 -11.13 21.42
C CYS A 5 -0.02 -12.54 21.91
N GLN A 6 -1.26 -12.77 22.33
CA GLN A 6 -1.81 -14.12 22.58
C GLN A 6 -2.87 -14.51 21.55
N LYS A 7 -3.50 -13.53 20.90
CA LYS A 7 -4.55 -13.71 19.89
C LYS A 7 -4.50 -12.60 18.86
N ASP A 8 -5.05 -12.85 17.68
CA ASP A 8 -4.99 -11.93 16.53
C ASP A 8 -5.54 -10.53 16.84
N GLY A 9 -6.65 -10.47 17.58
CA GLY A 9 -7.28 -9.20 17.97
C GLY A 9 -6.40 -8.28 18.82
N SER A 10 -5.31 -8.79 19.40
CA SER A 10 -4.33 -7.97 20.15
C SER A 10 -3.38 -7.18 19.25
N CYS A 11 -3.32 -7.48 17.95
CA CYS A 11 -2.34 -6.92 17.01
C CYS A 11 -2.83 -5.69 16.22
N GLY A 12 -3.99 -5.15 16.60
CA GLY A 12 -4.62 -4.03 15.92
C GLY A 12 -5.21 -4.41 14.56
N ARG A 13 -5.67 -3.41 13.80
CA ARG A 13 -6.28 -3.63 12.49
C ARG A 13 -5.26 -4.26 11.53
N HIS A 14 -5.68 -5.35 10.87
CA HIS A 14 -4.87 -6.13 9.91
C HIS A 14 -3.59 -6.76 10.49
N GLY A 15 -3.58 -7.03 11.81
CA GLY A 15 -2.55 -7.84 12.46
C GLY A 15 -3.03 -9.26 12.76
N ALA A 16 -2.12 -10.24 12.70
CA ALA A 16 -2.35 -11.57 13.27
C ALA A 16 -1.25 -11.93 14.26
N CYS A 17 -1.59 -12.83 15.16
CA CYS A 17 -0.69 -13.34 16.17
C CYS A 17 -0.06 -14.65 15.71
N LYS A 18 1.24 -14.63 15.46
CA LYS A 18 1.99 -15.82 15.07
C LYS A 18 3.25 -15.92 15.90
N HIS A 19 3.42 -17.07 16.55
CA HIS A 19 4.51 -17.34 17.51
C HIS A 19 4.60 -16.30 18.64
N ASN A 20 3.45 -15.90 19.20
CA ASN A 20 3.34 -14.86 20.25
C ASN A 20 3.82 -13.46 19.84
N LEU A 21 3.94 -13.21 18.54
CA LEU A 21 4.33 -11.94 17.96
C LEU A 21 3.25 -11.44 17.00
N CYS A 22 3.06 -10.12 16.98
CA CYS A 22 2.17 -9.49 16.02
C CYS A 22 2.83 -9.35 14.66
N TRP A 23 2.17 -9.88 13.65
CA TRP A 23 2.52 -9.74 12.24
C TRP A 23 1.47 -8.86 11.60
N LYS A 24 1.90 -7.72 11.06
CA LYS A 24 1.01 -6.83 10.32
C LYS A 24 1.09 -7.16 8.84
N PHE A 25 -0.06 -7.41 8.22
CA PHE A 25 -0.15 -7.60 6.78
C PHE A 25 -0.35 -6.25 6.11
N GLU A 26 0.67 -5.41 6.14
CA GLU A 26 0.61 -4.03 5.60
C GLU A 26 0.30 -3.97 4.09
N ARG A 27 0.29 -5.12 3.39
CA ARG A 27 0.15 -5.17 1.93
C ARG A 27 -0.97 -6.07 1.41
N TYR A 28 -1.71 -6.74 2.29
CA TYR A 28 -2.69 -7.74 1.86
C TYR A 28 -4.14 -7.25 1.90
N PHE A 29 -4.40 -6.14 2.58
CA PHE A 29 -5.65 -5.42 2.36
C PHE A 29 -5.38 -4.34 1.32
N GLN A 30 -5.77 -4.63 0.08
CA GLN A 30 -6.12 -3.58 -0.88
C GLN A 30 -7.24 -2.76 -0.20
N GLU A 31 -6.85 -1.71 0.52
CA GLU A 31 -7.80 -0.83 1.18
C GLU A 31 -8.76 -0.33 0.09
N ARG A 32 -10.05 -0.57 0.32
CA ARG A 32 -11.04 0.05 -0.53
C ARG A 32 -10.92 1.55 -0.36
N CYS A 33 -10.93 2.24 -1.47
CA CYS A 33 -10.78 3.68 -1.49
C CYS A 33 -11.93 4.28 -2.29
N ASN A 34 -12.32 5.49 -1.93
CA ASN A 34 -13.23 6.32 -2.72
C ASN A 34 -12.49 7.54 -3.29
N LYS A 35 -11.42 7.97 -2.62
CA LYS A 35 -10.60 9.12 -2.96
C LYS A 35 -9.12 8.77 -2.85
N GLN A 36 -8.27 9.62 -3.42
CA GLN A 36 -6.84 9.32 -3.58
C GLN A 36 -6.11 9.45 -2.23
N ASP A 37 -6.65 10.27 -1.33
CA ASP A 37 -6.18 10.44 0.05
C ASP A 37 -6.49 9.24 0.95
N ASP A 38 -7.44 8.36 0.58
CA ASP A 38 -7.73 7.15 1.34
C ASP A 38 -6.56 6.16 1.28
N CYS A 39 -5.71 6.28 0.24
CA CYS A 39 -4.60 5.37 0.00
C CYS A 39 -3.30 5.91 0.63
N PRO A 40 -2.76 5.25 1.68
CA PRO A 40 -1.58 5.74 2.37
C PRO A 40 -0.29 5.51 1.56
N GLY A 41 0.70 6.36 1.82
CA GLY A 41 2.03 6.24 1.22
C GLY A 41 2.03 6.35 -0.32
N GLN A 42 2.85 5.53 -0.97
CA GLN A 42 3.04 5.48 -2.42
C GLN A 42 1.98 4.62 -3.12
N SER A 43 0.71 4.93 -2.87
CA SER A 43 -0.42 4.24 -3.50
C SER A 43 -1.51 5.22 -3.92
N ILE A 44 -2.28 4.85 -4.93
CA ILE A 44 -3.40 5.62 -5.47
C ILE A 44 -4.66 4.76 -5.54
N CYS A 45 -5.81 5.40 -5.48
CA CYS A 45 -7.07 4.73 -5.66
C CYS A 45 -7.34 4.48 -7.14
N ASP A 46 -7.37 3.21 -7.53
CA ASP A 46 -7.79 2.79 -8.87
C ASP A 46 -8.96 1.82 -8.75
N ARG A 47 -10.10 2.17 -9.34
CA ARG A 47 -11.33 1.37 -9.35
C ARG A 47 -11.77 0.91 -7.95
N GLY A 48 -11.61 1.79 -6.96
CA GLY A 48 -12.00 1.53 -5.58
C GLY A 48 -11.02 0.67 -4.80
N GLN A 49 -9.80 0.47 -5.29
CA GLN A 49 -8.73 -0.23 -4.58
C GLN A 49 -7.43 0.57 -4.59
N CYS A 50 -6.75 0.62 -3.45
CA CYS A 50 -5.42 1.20 -3.38
C CYS A 50 -4.42 0.31 -4.12
N LYS A 51 -3.80 0.87 -5.17
CA LYS A 51 -2.74 0.22 -5.94
C LYS A 51 -1.43 0.97 -5.77
N PRO A 52 -0.29 0.25 -5.71
CA PRO A 52 1.02 0.88 -5.66
C PRO A 52 1.24 1.77 -6.89
N ALA A 53 1.80 2.95 -6.68
CA ALA A 53 1.98 3.97 -7.70
C ALA A 53 3.35 4.62 -7.62
N GLU A 54 3.84 5.10 -8.75
CA GLU A 54 5.11 5.82 -8.86
C GLU A 54 4.83 7.27 -9.28
N PRO A 55 5.46 8.27 -8.63
CA PRO A 55 5.32 9.66 -9.00
C PRO A 55 5.97 9.91 -10.37
N MET A 56 5.32 10.70 -11.21
CA MET A 56 5.81 11.08 -12.53
C MET A 56 6.61 12.39 -12.52
N HIS A 57 6.84 12.98 -11.34
CA HIS A 57 7.52 14.28 -11.17
C HIS A 57 6.95 15.41 -12.04
N THR A 58 5.69 15.28 -12.43
CA THR A 58 4.96 16.26 -13.23
C THR A 58 3.92 16.91 -12.34
N PRO A 59 3.90 18.23 -12.17
CA PRO A 59 2.88 18.90 -11.38
C PRO A 59 1.52 18.82 -12.08
N CYS A 60 0.45 18.72 -11.30
CA CYS A 60 -0.92 18.70 -11.80
C CYS A 60 -1.87 19.40 -10.83
N GLN A 61 -3.03 19.84 -11.32
CA GLN A 61 -4.13 20.29 -10.46
C GLN A 61 -5.34 19.36 -10.54
N LYS A 62 -5.50 18.66 -11.68
CA LYS A 62 -6.59 17.72 -11.94
C LYS A 62 -6.02 16.44 -12.51
N SER A 63 -6.71 15.32 -12.28
CA SER A 63 -6.29 14.03 -12.83
C SER A 63 -6.32 14.01 -14.37
N SER A 64 -7.10 14.89 -15.00
CA SER A 64 -7.11 15.09 -16.46
C SER A 64 -5.81 15.66 -17.02
N ASP A 65 -4.99 16.30 -16.17
CA ASP A 65 -3.72 16.91 -16.58
C ASP A 65 -2.62 15.84 -16.73
N CYS A 66 -2.83 14.67 -16.12
CA CYS A 66 -1.89 13.58 -16.14
C CYS A 66 -2.10 12.68 -17.37
N LYS A 67 -1.01 12.44 -18.11
CA LYS A 67 -0.99 11.50 -19.23
C LYS A 67 -1.04 10.04 -18.73
N ASP A 68 -1.30 9.10 -19.63
CA ASP A 68 -1.24 7.65 -19.38
C ASP A 68 -2.14 7.13 -18.23
N HIS A 69 -3.36 7.66 -18.12
CA HIS A 69 -4.29 7.34 -17.03
C HIS A 69 -3.71 7.63 -15.63
N GLY A 70 -2.76 8.57 -15.54
CA GLY A 70 -2.25 9.05 -14.28
C GLY A 70 -3.34 9.76 -13.47
N VAL A 71 -3.18 9.75 -12.15
CA VAL A 71 -4.05 10.50 -11.23
C VAL A 71 -3.26 11.60 -10.56
N CYS A 72 -3.92 12.71 -10.26
CA CYS A 72 -3.31 13.80 -9.53
C CYS A 72 -3.46 13.55 -8.02
N LYS A 73 -2.34 13.48 -7.30
CA LYS A 73 -2.31 13.34 -5.84
C LYS A 73 -1.15 14.18 -5.29
N TYR A 74 -1.44 15.04 -4.32
CA TYR A 74 -0.48 16.01 -3.77
C TYR A 74 0.18 16.89 -4.84
N ASP A 75 -0.65 17.47 -5.71
CA ASP A 75 -0.21 18.37 -6.81
C ASP A 75 0.82 17.77 -7.77
N MET A 76 0.93 16.44 -7.78
CA MET A 76 1.86 15.70 -8.63
C MET A 76 1.13 14.53 -9.29
N CYS A 77 1.49 14.23 -10.54
CA CYS A 77 0.95 13.08 -11.26
C CYS A 77 1.56 11.78 -10.75
N TRP A 78 0.70 10.79 -10.54
CA TRP A 78 1.06 9.43 -10.17
C TRP A 78 0.52 8.47 -11.21
N LYS A 79 1.33 7.48 -11.56
CA LYS A 79 0.88 6.36 -12.40
C LYS A 79 0.89 5.08 -11.58
N ILE A 80 -0.05 4.17 -11.87
CA ILE A 80 -0.03 2.83 -11.30
C ILE A 80 1.31 2.20 -11.66
N SER A 81 2.05 1.74 -10.65
CA SER A 81 3.30 1.04 -10.92
C SER A 81 2.93 -0.31 -11.53
N GLN A 82 3.24 -0.49 -12.81
CA GLN A 82 3.18 -1.77 -13.53
C GLN A 82 4.22 -2.78 -13.00
N LYS A 83 4.83 -2.53 -11.82
CA LYS A 83 5.26 -3.61 -10.95
C LYS A 83 3.99 -4.38 -10.58
N SER A 84 3.61 -5.25 -11.52
CA SER A 84 2.82 -6.44 -11.32
C SER A 84 3.12 -6.89 -9.91
N SER A 85 2.07 -7.20 -9.17
CA SER A 85 2.13 -8.11 -8.03
C SER A 85 2.71 -9.44 -8.53
N ASN A 86 3.97 -9.41 -8.93
CA ASN A 86 4.81 -10.55 -9.08
C ASN A 86 4.83 -11.07 -7.66
N LEU A 87 4.20 -12.23 -7.55
CA LEU A 87 4.01 -13.04 -6.38
C LEU A 87 5.38 -13.44 -5.84
N ILE A 88 6.20 -12.48 -5.43
CA ILE A 88 7.19 -12.74 -4.42
C ILE A 88 6.31 -12.81 -3.17
N ILE A 89 5.87 -14.04 -2.86
CA ILE A 89 6.00 -14.52 -1.49
C ILE A 89 7.42 -14.11 -1.14
N LYS A 90 7.62 -12.88 -0.62
CA LYS A 90 8.86 -12.53 0.02
C LYS A 90 8.80 -13.45 1.21
N LYS A 91 9.39 -14.64 1.06
CA LYS A 91 10.06 -15.29 2.18
C LYS A 91 10.84 -14.13 2.76
N GLN A 92 10.35 -13.65 3.89
CA GLN A 92 11.12 -12.81 4.75
C GLN A 92 12.26 -13.74 5.16
N THR A 93 13.31 -13.80 4.35
CA THR A 93 14.62 -14.24 4.80
C THR A 93 14.96 -13.21 5.85
N VAL A 94 14.56 -13.54 7.08
CA VAL A 94 15.17 -13.04 8.29
C VAL A 94 16.65 -13.29 8.07
N GLU A 95 17.41 -12.23 7.82
CA GLU A 95 18.84 -12.28 8.02
C GLU A 95 19.02 -12.55 9.52
N VAL A 96 19.29 -13.82 9.82
CA VAL A 96 19.80 -14.24 11.12
C VAL A 96 21.25 -13.76 11.14
N LEU A 97 21.52 -12.78 12.00
CA LEU A 97 22.83 -12.56 12.60
C LEU A 97 22.64 -12.64 14.10
#